data_AF-A0A0B6YYE7-F1
#
_entry.id   AF-A0A0B6YYE7-F1
#
_cell.length_a   1.000
_cell.length_b   1.000
_cell.length_c   1.000
_cell.angle_alpha   90.00
_cell.angle_beta   90.00
_cell.angle_gamma   90.00
#
_symmetry.space_group_name_H-M   'P 1'
#
loop_
_entity.id
_entity.type
_entity.pdbx_description
1 polymer ?
#
loop_
_entity_poly.entity_id
_entity_poly.type
_entity_poly.pdbx_seq_one_letter_code
_entity_poly.pdbx_strand_id
1 'polypeptide(L)'
;REGNWEDLISCADCGNSGHPSCLKFSDMLTERVRKLRWQCNCKKCSFCGKSGKEDNMLFCDFCDRGFHMSCCDPPIAKPPKGDW
;
A
#
# COMPACT_ATOMS: atom_id res chain seq x y z
N ARG A 1 -18.28 -21.81 4.18
CA ARG A 1 -17.18 -20.93 3.73
C ARG A 1 -15.92 -21.48 4.38
N GLU A 2 -15.16 -22.29 3.66
CA GLU A 2 -13.90 -22.84 4.19
C GLU A 2 -12.87 -21.71 4.14
N GLY A 3 -12.58 -21.12 5.29
CA GLY A 3 -11.56 -20.10 5.43
C GLY A 3 -10.28 -20.74 5.90
N ASN A 4 -9.17 -20.45 5.22
CA ASN A 4 -7.85 -20.74 5.76
C ASN A 4 -7.53 -19.72 6.85
N TRP A 5 -6.88 -20.17 7.91
CA TRP A 5 -6.37 -19.26 8.95
C TRP A 5 -5.25 -18.39 8.36
N GLU A 6 -5.35 -17.09 8.53
CA GLU A 6 -4.29 -16.15 8.16
C GLU A 6 -4.21 -14.99 9.18
N ASP A 7 -2.99 -14.56 9.50
CA ASP A 7 -2.79 -13.43 10.42
C ASP A 7 -3.21 -12.12 9.78
N LEU A 8 -3.79 -11.23 10.58
CA LEU A 8 -4.17 -9.89 10.14
C LEU A 8 -2.95 -8.99 9.88
N ILE A 9 -3.12 -8.03 8.98
CA ILE A 9 -2.27 -6.86 8.84
C ILE A 9 -3.05 -5.67 9.40
N SER A 10 -2.42 -4.90 10.29
CA SER A 10 -3.05 -3.77 10.98
C SER A 10 -2.45 -2.43 10.56
N CYS A 11 -3.32 -1.46 10.28
CA CYS A 11 -2.92 -0.10 9.95
C CYS A 11 -2.29 0.59 11.16
N ALA A 12 -1.09 1.14 10.97
CA ALA A 12 -0.35 1.85 12.00
C ALA A 12 -0.92 3.23 12.37
N ASP A 13 -1.90 3.74 11.60
CA ASP A 13 -2.52 5.05 11.84
C ASP A 13 -3.91 4.94 12.49
N CYS A 14 -4.73 3.95 12.11
CA CYS A 14 -6.11 3.84 12.60
C CYS A 14 -6.47 2.50 13.25
N GLY A 15 -5.57 1.51 13.26
CA GLY A 15 -5.81 0.19 13.84
C GLY A 15 -6.70 -0.75 13.01
N ASN A 16 -7.35 -0.25 11.94
CA ASN A 16 -8.12 -1.11 11.04
C ASN A 16 -7.23 -2.22 10.48
N SER A 17 -7.80 -3.42 10.47
CA SER A 17 -7.06 -4.63 10.12
C SER A 17 -7.75 -5.37 8.99
N GLY A 18 -6.95 -6.02 8.15
CA GLY A 18 -7.43 -6.81 7.03
C GLY A 18 -6.62 -8.08 6.88
N HIS A 19 -7.27 -9.14 6.44
CA HIS A 19 -6.59 -10.34 5.99
C HIS A 19 -5.80 -10.03 4.70
N PRO A 20 -4.55 -10.50 4.57
CA PRO A 20 -3.76 -10.33 3.34
C PRO A 20 -4.50 -10.78 2.07
N SER A 21 -5.18 -11.93 2.12
CA SER A 21 -5.96 -12.43 0.97
C SER A 21 -7.12 -11.51 0.59
N CYS A 22 -7.79 -10.90 1.59
CA CYS A 22 -8.88 -9.94 1.39
C CYS A 22 -8.37 -8.60 0.84
N LEU A 23 -7.15 -8.20 1.22
CA LEU A 23 -6.44 -7.04 0.69
C LEU A 23 -5.79 -7.32 -0.68
N LYS A 24 -5.86 -8.56 -1.17
CA LYS A 24 -5.23 -9.03 -2.42
C LYS A 24 -3.70 -8.88 -2.44
N PHE A 25 -3.07 -9.01 -1.28
CA PHE A 25 -1.61 -8.98 -1.20
C PHE A 25 -1.02 -10.34 -1.59
N SER A 26 0.09 -10.31 -2.32
CA SER A 26 0.92 -11.50 -2.53
C SER A 26 1.65 -11.89 -1.23
N ASP A 27 2.16 -13.13 -1.16
CA ASP A 27 2.95 -13.58 0.00
C ASP A 27 4.17 -12.68 0.24
N MET A 28 4.88 -12.32 -0.84
CA MET A 28 6.05 -11.43 -0.78
C MET A 28 5.67 -10.04 -0.26
N LEU A 29 4.56 -9.47 -0.73
CA LEU A 29 4.09 -8.17 -0.26
C LEU A 29 3.67 -8.25 1.22
N THR A 30 2.98 -9.34 1.60
CA THR A 30 2.54 -9.62 2.97
C THR A 30 3.72 -9.65 3.94
N GLU A 31 4.77 -10.42 3.63
CA GLU A 31 5.97 -10.50 4.45
C GLU A 31 6.66 -9.15 4.62
N ARG A 32 6.69 -8.33 3.56
CA ARG A 32 7.26 -6.99 3.62
C ARG A 32 6.42 -6.04 4.45
N VAL A 33 5.12 -5.98 4.18
CA VAL A 33 4.17 -5.10 4.86
C VAL A 33 4.14 -5.37 6.37
N ARG A 34 4.23 -6.64 6.81
CA ARG A 34 4.31 -7.01 8.24
C ARG A 34 5.51 -6.39 8.97
N LYS A 35 6.62 -6.16 8.26
CA LYS A 35 7.85 -5.57 8.81
C LYS A 35 7.86 -4.04 8.72
N LEU A 36 6.82 -3.45 8.12
CA LEU A 36 6.74 -2.02 7.84
C LEU A 36 5.60 -1.36 8.61
N ARG A 37 5.67 -0.04 8.71
CA ARG A 37 4.59 0.80 9.21
C ARG A 37 3.51 0.97 8.14
N TRP A 38 2.74 -0.10 7.88
CA TRP A 38 1.69 -0.09 6.87
C TRP A 38 0.50 0.78 7.26
N GLN A 39 -0.13 1.37 6.25
CA GLN A 39 -1.31 2.22 6.36
C GLN A 39 -2.38 1.68 5.41
N CYS A 40 -3.65 1.61 5.83
CA CYS A 40 -4.78 1.32 4.93
C CYS A 40 -5.14 2.58 4.12
N ASN A 41 -6.43 2.93 3.96
CA ASN A 41 -6.90 4.22 3.43
C ASN A 41 -6.30 5.47 4.13
N CYS A 42 -5.53 5.29 5.21
CA CYS A 42 -4.69 6.31 5.80
C CYS A 42 -3.40 6.60 5.00
N LYS A 43 -3.23 6.04 3.80
CA LYS A 43 -2.03 6.23 2.96
C LYS A 43 -1.66 7.71 2.85
N LYS A 44 -0.37 7.98 3.07
CA LYS A 44 0.26 9.27 2.80
C LYS A 44 1.40 9.04 1.81
N CYS A 45 1.66 10.05 0.99
CA CYS A 45 2.81 10.03 0.12
C CYS A 45 4.10 9.90 0.97
N SER A 46 4.91 8.89 0.69
CA SER A 46 6.14 8.62 1.46
C SER A 46 7.24 9.66 1.21
N PHE A 47 7.09 10.46 0.15
CA PHE A 47 7.98 11.58 -0.14
C PHE A 47 7.54 12.87 0.56
N CYS A 48 6.28 13.30 0.41
CA CYS A 48 5.83 14.61 0.93
C CYS A 48 4.99 14.56 2.21
N GLY A 49 4.65 13.36 2.71
CA GLY A 49 3.88 13.14 3.95
C GLY A 49 2.41 13.55 3.89
N LYS A 50 1.94 14.10 2.76
CA LYS A 50 0.55 14.56 2.58
C LYS A 50 -0.33 13.42 2.07
N SER A 51 -1.56 13.38 2.58
CA SER A 51 -2.68 12.74 1.88
C SER A 51 -3.10 13.63 0.71
N GLY A 52 -3.77 13.07 -0.29
CA GLY A 52 -4.18 13.80 -1.50
C GLY A 52 -5.28 13.06 -2.24
N LYS A 53 -5.70 13.57 -3.39
CA LYS A 53 -6.66 12.86 -4.26
C LYS A 53 -6.05 11.50 -4.64
N GLU A 54 -6.70 10.43 -4.18
CA GLU A 54 -6.27 9.04 -4.36
C GLU A 54 -5.98 8.73 -5.83
N ASP A 55 -6.71 9.36 -6.76
CA ASP A 55 -6.58 9.20 -8.22
C ASP A 55 -5.18 9.51 -8.79
N ASN A 56 -4.30 10.20 -8.05
CA ASN A 56 -2.94 10.55 -8.47
C ASN A 56 -1.84 9.93 -7.59
N MET A 57 -2.18 8.93 -6.76
CA MET A 57 -1.22 8.23 -5.91
C MET A 57 -0.98 6.80 -6.41
N LEU A 58 0.29 6.46 -6.62
CA LEU A 58 0.76 5.12 -6.91
C LEU A 58 1.04 4.38 -5.60
N PHE A 59 0.75 3.08 -5.57
CA PHE A 59 1.15 2.18 -4.50
C PHE A 59 2.20 1.23 -5.05
N CYS A 60 3.34 1.14 -4.36
CA CYS A 60 4.42 0.24 -4.78
C CYS A 60 4.00 -1.22 -4.60
N ASP A 61 4.09 -2.04 -5.64
CA ASP A 61 3.64 -3.44 -5.61
C ASP A 61 4.47 -4.32 -4.65
N PHE A 62 5.65 -3.83 -4.25
CA PHE A 62 6.56 -4.55 -3.37
C PHE A 62 6.55 -4.11 -1.91
N CYS A 63 5.91 -2.98 -1.56
CA CYS A 63 5.85 -2.54 -0.17
C CYS A 63 4.58 -1.78 0.22
N ASP A 64 3.67 -1.58 -0.73
CA ASP A 64 2.40 -0.86 -0.59
C ASP A 64 2.58 0.59 -0.10
N ARG A 65 3.77 1.18 -0.25
CA ARG A 65 3.97 2.60 0.07
C ARG A 65 3.32 3.47 -1.00
N GLY A 66 2.63 4.52 -0.55
CA GLY A 66 2.02 5.51 -1.43
C GLY A 66 3.01 6.58 -1.88
N PHE A 67 2.92 6.98 -3.15
CA PHE A 67 3.67 8.11 -3.72
C PHE A 67 2.77 8.85 -4.69
N HIS A 68 2.69 10.18 -4.59
CA HIS A 68 2.09 10.94 -5.68
C HIS A 68 2.94 10.77 -6.94
N MET A 69 2.29 10.69 -8.10
CA MET A 69 3.01 10.57 -9.38
C MET A 69 3.99 11.74 -9.60
N SER A 70 3.63 12.95 -9.15
CA SER A 70 4.49 14.14 -9.19
C SER A 70 5.62 14.16 -8.16
N CYS A 71 5.56 13.28 -7.16
CA CYS A 71 6.60 13.13 -6.13
C CYS A 71 7.59 12.01 -6.47
N CYS A 72 7.43 11.32 -7.59
CA CYS A 72 8.37 10.34 -8.09
C CYS A 72 9.57 11.04 -8.77
N ASP A 73 10.69 10.33 -8.90
CA ASP A 73 11.88 10.83 -9.60
C ASP A 73 12.29 9.85 -10.73
N PRO A 74 12.07 10.20 -12.00
CA PRO A 74 11.41 11.43 -12.48
C PRO A 74 9.89 11.43 -12.20
N PRO A 75 9.23 12.60 -12.23
CA PRO A 75 7.77 12.68 -12.10
C PRO A 75 7.06 11.85 -13.16
N ILE A 76 6.08 11.05 -12.74
CA ILE A 76 5.34 10.14 -13.60
C ILE A 76 4.09 10.87 -14.14
N ALA A 77 3.87 10.82 -15.45
CA ALA A 77 2.74 11.51 -16.09
C ALA A 77 1.47 10.64 -16.18
N LYS A 78 1.62 9.31 -16.24
CA LYS A 78 0.52 8.34 -16.36
C LYS A 78 0.84 7.11 -15.50
N PRO A 79 -0.16 6.45 -14.90
CA PRO A 79 0.08 5.23 -14.15
C PRO A 79 0.90 4.22 -14.97
N PRO A 80 1.96 3.62 -14.39
CA PRO A 80 2.77 2.62 -15.07
C PRO A 80 1.91 1.40 -15.42
N LYS A 81 2.34 0.65 -16.44
CA LYS A 81 1.72 -0.64 -16.79
C LYS A 81 2.44 -1.74 -16.04
N GLY A 82 1.71 -2.58 -15.31
CA GLY A 82 2.29 -3.63 -14.49
C GLY A 82 2.90 -3.09 -13.20
N ASP A 83 3.82 -3.87 -12.63
CA ASP A 83 4.40 -3.60 -11.32
C ASP A 83 5.26 -2.32 -11.30
N TRP A 84 5.20 -1.60 -10.18
CA TRP A 84 5.93 -0.35 -9.91
C TRP A 84 6.64 -0.32 -8.55
#